data_AF-A0A935B889-F1
#
_entry.id   AF-A0A935B889-F1
#
_cell.length_a   1.000
_cell.length_b   1.000
_cell.length_c   1.000
_cell.angle_alpha   90.00
_cell.angle_beta   90.00
_cell.angle_gamma   90.00
#
_symmetry.space_group_name_H-M   'P 1'
#
loop_
_entity.id
_entity.type
_entity.pdbx_description
1 polymer ?
#
loop_
_entity_poly.entity_id
_entity_poly.type
_entity_poly.pdbx_seq_one_letter_code
_entity_poly.pdbx_strand_id
1 'polypeptide(L)'
;MKYVIWLVRFWYAAWMIPAGVEHFYHIYPQPGANSRFPLAAEMLTALLNSHLFDLVKAVELIVGIAILFGLFSPLALLISMPVAFCVFWWDAPLSEWNTPSTIAGARVLVSQVVLCVAFIAAFRPMLAARASLASSVQAPTTKQLALAARVVLGAWMLLNGVNHFFFSFWPTPAGQTALSAELMTALVNSQLLDVCMLIELVAGALILLGVFVPGALCVLMAVSTSGLFWAVLDQQPQTLALGFAAFALNGLLMLAYLDSYRGALQRAPLTLGESDQRTSFNTLFVQPGGRTARAHFLAALLPLAWVVFWYANKGPAANYACWGVLCLLYPAVVLHVRRLHDMGRSGWLMLPATVLTVVAMLIWAGRISLGAQLDAALPLVALLVFLAFALWGGLARGQSEANTFGPPVAA
;
A
#
# COMPACT_ATOMS: atom_id res chain seq x y z
N MET A 1 -9.68 2.07 -19.06
CA MET A 1 -8.70 2.43 -18.02
C MET A 1 -9.14 1.99 -16.62
N LYS A 2 -10.31 2.41 -16.09
CA LYS A 2 -10.72 2.08 -14.70
C LYS A 2 -10.68 0.60 -14.31
N TYR A 3 -11.08 -0.32 -15.19
CA TYR A 3 -11.06 -1.76 -14.90
C TYR A 3 -9.64 -2.32 -14.72
N VAL A 4 -8.65 -1.78 -15.45
CA VAL A 4 -7.23 -2.14 -15.27
C VAL A 4 -6.75 -1.65 -13.91
N ILE A 5 -7.13 -0.43 -13.51
CA ILE A 5 -6.80 0.11 -12.19
C ILE A 5 -7.44 -0.74 -11.08
N TRP A 6 -8.69 -1.18 -11.24
CA TRP A 6 -9.36 -2.05 -10.27
C TRP A 6 -8.65 -3.41 -10.16
N LEU A 7 -8.22 -4.00 -11.28
CA LEU A 7 -7.43 -5.23 -11.29
C LEU A 7 -6.14 -5.05 -10.48
N VAL A 8 -5.36 -4.00 -10.75
CA VAL A 8 -4.12 -3.70 -10.01
C VAL A 8 -4.42 -3.44 -8.53
N ARG A 9 -5.52 -2.77 -8.22
CA ARG A 9 -5.94 -2.47 -6.85
C ARG A 9 -6.25 -3.74 -6.05
N PHE A 10 -7.02 -4.66 -6.62
CA PHE A 10 -7.30 -5.96 -6.00
C PHE A 10 -6.03 -6.77 -5.81
N TRP A 11 -5.19 -6.81 -6.85
CA TRP A 11 -3.93 -7.52 -6.79
C TRP A 11 -3.02 -6.99 -5.68
N TYR A 12 -2.87 -5.67 -5.59
CA TYR A 12 -2.02 -5.02 -4.61
C TYR A 12 -2.52 -5.27 -3.18
N ALA A 13 -3.82 -5.08 -2.93
CA ALA A 13 -4.41 -5.29 -1.62
C ALA A 13 -4.37 -6.76 -1.19
N ALA A 14 -4.63 -7.70 -2.10
CA ALA A 14 -4.59 -9.14 -1.84
C ALA A 14 -3.17 -9.67 -1.58
N TRP A 15 -2.13 -8.90 -1.90
CA TRP A 15 -0.75 -9.19 -1.49
C TRP A 15 -0.40 -8.51 -0.17
N MET A 16 -0.70 -7.21 -0.05
CA MET A 16 -0.35 -6.38 1.11
C MET A 16 -0.98 -6.87 2.42
N ILE A 17 -2.27 -7.24 2.40
CA ILE A 17 -2.97 -7.66 3.62
C ILE A 17 -2.38 -8.97 4.16
N PRO A 18 -2.27 -10.07 3.37
CA PRO A 18 -1.65 -11.30 3.87
C PRO A 18 -0.18 -11.15 4.22
N ALA A 19 0.57 -10.31 3.51
CA ALA A 19 1.98 -10.06 3.81
C ALA A 19 2.17 -9.40 5.18
N GLY A 20 1.29 -8.45 5.54
CA GLY A 20 1.28 -7.83 6.86
C GLY A 20 0.74 -8.75 7.96
N VAL A 21 -0.38 -9.44 7.74
CA VAL A 21 -0.97 -10.39 8.73
C VAL A 21 0.01 -11.50 9.08
N GLU A 22 0.75 -11.99 8.09
CA GLU A 22 1.76 -13.03 8.27
C GLU A 22 2.75 -12.73 9.37
N HIS A 23 3.30 -11.53 9.38
CA HIS A 23 4.34 -11.20 10.33
C HIS A 23 3.86 -11.24 11.80
N PHE A 24 2.59 -10.90 12.04
CA PHE A 24 2.04 -10.86 13.40
C PHE A 24 1.39 -12.16 13.86
N TYR A 25 0.97 -13.03 12.93
CA TYR A 25 0.20 -14.25 13.24
C TYR A 25 0.78 -15.54 12.66
N HIS A 26 1.89 -15.48 11.91
CA HIS A 26 2.60 -16.61 11.33
C HIS A 26 1.66 -17.61 10.62
N ILE A 27 0.91 -17.08 9.66
CA ILE A 27 -0.04 -17.86 8.87
C ILE A 27 0.65 -18.79 7.86
N TYR A 28 1.91 -18.53 7.50
CA TYR A 28 2.85 -19.32 6.72
C TYR A 28 4.31 -19.12 7.22
N PRO A 29 5.34 -19.78 6.68
CA PRO A 29 6.72 -19.49 7.10
C PRO A 29 7.18 -18.10 6.63
N GLN A 30 7.72 -17.29 7.55
CA GLN A 30 8.25 -15.97 7.22
C GLN A 30 9.45 -16.09 6.26
N PRO A 31 9.41 -15.45 5.09
CA PRO A 31 10.49 -15.55 4.12
C PRO A 31 11.74 -14.80 4.59
N GLY A 32 12.93 -15.36 4.29
CA GLY A 32 14.18 -14.60 4.21
C GLY A 32 15.24 -14.87 5.29
N ALA A 33 14.91 -15.45 6.45
CA ALA A 33 15.94 -15.82 7.44
C ALA A 33 16.92 -16.90 6.92
N ASN A 34 16.45 -17.74 5.99
CA ASN A 34 17.25 -18.74 5.28
C ASN A 34 17.46 -18.35 3.80
N SER A 35 17.46 -17.05 3.48
CA SER A 35 17.76 -16.62 2.11
C SER A 35 19.14 -17.13 1.72
N ARG A 36 19.26 -17.73 0.53
CA ARG A 36 20.55 -18.13 -0.04
C ARG A 36 21.42 -16.94 -0.45
N PHE A 37 20.86 -15.73 -0.46
CA PHE A 37 21.54 -14.50 -0.84
C PHE A 37 22.01 -13.77 0.44
N PRO A 38 23.33 -13.65 0.69
CA PRO A 38 23.85 -13.17 1.97
C PRO A 38 23.41 -11.75 2.32
N LEU A 39 23.47 -10.80 1.38
CA LEU A 39 23.10 -9.40 1.63
C LEU A 39 21.61 -9.23 1.90
N ALA A 40 20.77 -10.04 1.24
CA ALA A 40 19.39 -10.15 1.63
C ALA A 40 19.34 -10.66 3.08
N ALA A 41 19.80 -11.87 3.38
CA ALA A 41 19.70 -12.46 4.72
C ALA A 41 20.17 -11.52 5.86
N GLU A 42 21.29 -10.81 5.66
CA GLU A 42 21.81 -9.78 6.56
C GLU A 42 20.80 -8.65 6.80
N MET A 43 20.30 -8.03 5.72
CA MET A 43 19.36 -6.91 5.82
C MET A 43 18.06 -7.28 6.51
N LEU A 44 17.48 -8.46 6.25
CA LEU A 44 16.25 -8.86 6.94
C LEU A 44 16.51 -9.21 8.39
N THR A 45 17.62 -9.88 8.69
CA THR A 45 18.02 -10.16 10.08
C THR A 45 18.13 -8.85 10.87
N ALA A 46 18.79 -7.84 10.32
CA ALA A 46 18.90 -6.53 10.96
C ALA A 46 17.53 -5.84 11.13
N LEU A 47 16.64 -5.92 10.14
CA LEU A 47 15.28 -5.38 10.24
C LEU A 47 14.43 -6.09 11.30
N LEU A 48 14.58 -7.41 11.45
CA LEU A 48 13.89 -8.21 12.46
C LEU A 48 14.42 -7.93 13.86
N ASN A 49 15.74 -7.98 14.04
CA ASN A 49 16.39 -7.74 15.34
C ASN A 49 16.14 -6.32 15.86
N SER A 50 16.05 -5.33 14.96
CA SER A 50 15.75 -3.95 15.31
C SER A 50 14.26 -3.66 15.51
N HIS A 51 13.35 -4.58 15.17
CA HIS A 51 11.90 -4.35 15.09
C HIS A 51 11.45 -3.33 14.02
N LEU A 52 12.33 -2.91 13.10
CA LEU A 52 11.93 -2.04 11.99
C LEU A 52 11.01 -2.79 11.02
N PHE A 53 11.16 -4.11 10.90
CA PHE A 53 10.29 -4.94 10.07
C PHE A 53 8.83 -4.93 10.56
N ASP A 54 8.61 -4.83 11.87
CA ASP A 54 7.28 -4.74 12.47
C ASP A 54 6.53 -3.51 11.94
N LEU A 55 7.22 -2.37 11.83
CA LEU A 55 6.67 -1.15 11.25
C LEU A 55 6.36 -1.33 9.76
N VAL A 56 7.28 -1.93 9.00
CA VAL A 56 7.07 -2.24 7.57
C VAL A 56 5.79 -3.06 7.39
N LYS A 57 5.62 -4.11 8.18
CA LYS A 57 4.49 -5.04 8.09
C LYS A 57 3.18 -4.44 8.60
N ALA A 58 3.22 -3.58 9.61
CA ALA A 58 2.07 -2.77 10.00
C ALA A 58 1.63 -1.85 8.86
N VAL A 59 2.57 -1.19 8.17
CA VAL A 59 2.26 -0.33 7.01
C VAL A 59 1.66 -1.14 5.87
N GLU A 60 2.24 -2.30 5.51
CA GLU A 60 1.66 -3.18 4.48
C GLU A 60 0.20 -3.54 4.80
N LEU A 61 -0.09 -3.93 6.04
CA LEU A 61 -1.44 -4.29 6.47
C LEU A 61 -2.40 -3.10 6.39
N ILE A 62 -2.04 -1.97 6.99
CA ILE A 62 -2.87 -0.77 7.04
C ILE A 62 -3.14 -0.26 5.63
N VAL A 63 -2.12 -0.21 4.77
CA VAL A 63 -2.27 0.24 3.38
C VAL A 63 -3.08 -0.75 2.57
N GLY A 64 -2.86 -2.04 2.71
CA GLY A 64 -3.66 -3.08 2.05
C GLY A 64 -5.16 -2.93 2.36
N ILE A 65 -5.50 -2.74 3.64
CA ILE A 65 -6.88 -2.47 4.09
C ILE A 65 -7.39 -1.14 3.50
N ALA A 66 -6.62 -0.06 3.61
CA ALA A 66 -6.99 1.26 3.10
C ALA A 66 -7.26 1.25 1.59
N ILE A 67 -6.46 0.51 0.82
CA ILE A 67 -6.63 0.33 -0.62
C ILE A 67 -7.84 -0.55 -0.92
N LEU A 68 -8.05 -1.67 -0.21
CA LEU A 68 -9.20 -2.55 -0.44
C LEU A 68 -10.54 -1.83 -0.17
N PHE A 69 -10.61 -1.08 0.92
CA PHE A 69 -11.84 -0.38 1.35
C PHE A 69 -11.94 1.06 0.85
N GLY A 70 -10.95 1.54 0.10
CA GLY A 70 -10.98 2.89 -0.48
C GLY A 70 -11.03 3.98 0.57
N LEU A 71 -10.22 3.82 1.61
CA LEU A 71 -10.06 4.77 2.71
C LEU A 71 -8.74 5.51 2.50
N PHE A 72 -8.81 6.78 2.12
CA PHE A 72 -7.62 7.63 1.95
C PHE A 72 -6.57 7.00 1.01
N SER A 73 -7.01 6.36 -0.06
CA SER A 73 -6.13 5.57 -0.94
C SER A 73 -4.89 6.31 -1.44
N PRO A 74 -4.95 7.60 -1.85
CA PRO A 74 -3.75 8.30 -2.26
C PRO A 74 -2.75 8.51 -1.11
N LEU A 75 -3.22 8.86 0.09
CA LEU A 75 -2.36 8.95 1.28
C LEU A 75 -1.74 7.58 1.61
N ALA A 76 -2.52 6.51 1.57
CA ALA A 76 -2.04 5.16 1.81
C ALA A 76 -0.91 4.78 0.84
N LEU A 77 -1.04 5.14 -0.44
CA LEU A 77 0.00 4.95 -1.45
C LEU A 77 1.27 5.78 -1.14
N LEU A 78 1.14 7.02 -0.68
CA LEU A 78 2.31 7.83 -0.29
C LEU A 78 3.05 7.18 0.89
N ILE A 79 2.32 6.68 1.89
CA ILE A 79 2.88 6.02 3.07
C ILE A 79 3.60 4.71 2.68
N SER A 80 3.03 3.91 1.77
CA SER A 80 3.64 2.63 1.34
C SER A 80 4.73 2.76 0.29
N MET A 81 4.93 3.93 -0.32
CA MET A 81 5.97 4.11 -1.35
C MET A 81 7.36 3.62 -0.90
N PRO A 82 7.91 4.04 0.26
CA PRO A 82 9.21 3.54 0.73
C PRO A 82 9.19 2.04 0.98
N VAL A 83 8.09 1.48 1.52
CA VAL A 83 7.94 0.04 1.76
C VAL A 83 7.97 -0.74 0.44
N ALA A 84 7.20 -0.31 -0.56
CA ALA A 84 7.17 -0.96 -1.87
C ALA A 84 8.54 -0.91 -2.58
N PHE A 85 9.28 0.19 -2.41
CA PHE A 85 10.65 0.29 -2.90
C PHE A 85 11.58 -0.68 -2.16
N CYS A 86 11.55 -0.73 -0.83
CA CYS A 86 12.37 -1.66 -0.04
C CYS A 86 12.08 -3.13 -0.38
N VAL A 87 10.80 -3.49 -0.59
CA VAL A 87 10.40 -4.82 -1.07
C VAL A 87 11.03 -5.12 -2.43
N PHE A 88 10.97 -4.20 -3.38
CA PHE A 88 11.64 -4.39 -4.67
C PHE A 88 13.17 -4.47 -4.54
N TRP A 89 13.77 -3.61 -3.72
CA TRP A 89 15.22 -3.58 -3.49
C TRP A 89 15.73 -4.93 -2.93
N TRP A 90 14.97 -5.47 -1.99
CA TRP A 90 15.19 -6.81 -1.45
C TRP A 90 15.08 -7.91 -2.52
N ASP A 91 13.98 -7.91 -3.26
CA ASP A 91 13.62 -8.97 -4.21
C ASP A 91 14.42 -8.92 -5.52
N ALA A 92 15.06 -7.80 -5.84
CA ALA A 92 15.81 -7.64 -7.07
C ALA A 92 17.32 -7.46 -6.77
N PRO A 93 17.85 -6.25 -6.45
CA PRO A 93 19.27 -6.08 -6.13
C PRO A 93 19.84 -7.07 -5.10
N LEU A 94 19.23 -7.18 -3.91
CA LEU A 94 19.79 -8.02 -2.83
C LEU A 94 19.63 -9.52 -3.08
N SER A 95 18.71 -9.89 -3.96
CA SER A 95 18.51 -11.26 -4.44
C SER A 95 19.21 -11.53 -5.76
N GLU A 96 20.23 -10.73 -6.10
CA GLU A 96 21.07 -10.88 -7.29
C GLU A 96 20.27 -10.99 -8.60
N TRP A 97 19.18 -10.21 -8.70
CA TRP A 97 18.28 -10.20 -9.85
C TRP A 97 17.66 -11.56 -10.18
N ASN A 98 17.49 -12.41 -9.17
CA ASN A 98 16.85 -13.71 -9.33
C ASN A 98 15.43 -13.58 -9.89
N THR A 99 15.17 -14.18 -11.06
CA THR A 99 13.92 -13.95 -11.81
C THR A 99 12.64 -14.13 -10.98
N PRO A 100 12.42 -15.23 -10.24
CA PRO A 100 11.23 -15.37 -9.39
C PRO A 100 11.07 -14.26 -8.35
N SER A 101 12.14 -13.92 -7.62
CA SER A 101 12.11 -12.87 -6.59
C SER A 101 11.91 -11.51 -7.22
N THR A 102 12.65 -11.19 -8.29
CA THR A 102 12.55 -9.91 -9.02
C THR A 102 11.15 -9.69 -9.57
N ILE A 103 10.49 -10.72 -10.11
CA ILE A 103 9.08 -10.61 -10.55
C ILE A 103 8.17 -10.31 -9.36
N ALA A 104 8.40 -10.93 -8.19
CA ALA A 104 7.61 -10.69 -6.99
C ALA A 104 7.71 -9.24 -6.51
N GLY A 105 8.94 -8.72 -6.37
CA GLY A 105 9.19 -7.35 -5.95
C GLY A 105 8.76 -6.31 -6.99
N ALA A 106 9.07 -6.54 -8.27
CA ALA A 106 8.68 -5.64 -9.35
C ALA A 106 7.17 -5.49 -9.44
N ARG A 107 6.41 -6.57 -9.20
CA ARG A 107 4.95 -6.54 -9.14
C ARG A 107 4.41 -5.64 -8.05
N VAL A 108 5.04 -5.60 -6.86
CA VAL A 108 4.66 -4.70 -5.77
C VAL A 108 4.93 -3.25 -6.17
N LEU A 109 6.15 -2.95 -6.63
CA LEU A 109 6.55 -1.60 -7.01
C LEU A 109 5.78 -1.07 -8.22
N VAL A 110 5.58 -1.88 -9.27
CA VAL A 110 4.81 -1.49 -10.46
C VAL A 110 3.35 -1.26 -10.10
N SER A 111 2.75 -2.11 -9.26
CA SER A 111 1.37 -1.90 -8.79
C SER A 111 1.25 -0.57 -8.02
N GLN A 112 2.20 -0.32 -7.11
CA GLN A 112 2.29 0.94 -6.38
C GLN A 112 2.37 2.15 -7.33
N VAL A 113 3.26 2.12 -8.33
CA VAL A 113 3.43 3.22 -9.30
C VAL A 113 2.17 3.41 -10.16
N VAL A 114 1.59 2.33 -10.68
CA VAL A 114 0.37 2.39 -11.49
C VAL A 114 -0.79 2.97 -10.68
N LEU A 115 -0.93 2.58 -9.41
CA LEU A 115 -1.94 3.16 -8.52
C LEU A 115 -1.65 4.62 -8.20
N CYS A 116 -0.39 5.02 -8.00
CA CYS A 116 -0.03 6.42 -7.84
C CYS A 116 -0.44 7.25 -9.07
N VAL A 117 -0.17 6.75 -10.28
CA VAL A 117 -0.58 7.39 -11.54
C VAL A 117 -2.11 7.42 -11.65
N ALA A 118 -2.80 6.36 -11.24
CA ALA A 118 -4.27 6.31 -11.23
C ALA A 118 -4.89 7.41 -10.35
N PHE A 119 -4.21 7.84 -9.30
CA PHE A 119 -4.61 8.94 -8.41
C PHE A 119 -3.86 10.25 -8.70
N ILE A 120 -3.26 10.43 -9.87
CA ILE A 120 -2.42 11.61 -10.17
C ILE A 120 -3.14 12.95 -9.91
N ALA A 121 -4.45 13.01 -10.15
CA ALA A 121 -5.26 14.19 -9.87
C ALA A 121 -5.22 14.60 -8.38
N ALA A 122 -5.19 13.63 -7.46
CA ALA A 122 -5.06 13.87 -6.02
C ALA A 122 -3.67 14.41 -5.63
N PHE A 123 -2.63 14.06 -6.40
CA PHE A 123 -1.25 14.49 -6.14
C PHE A 123 -0.85 15.79 -6.86
N ARG A 124 -1.66 16.28 -7.82
CA ARG A 124 -1.34 17.49 -8.59
C ARG A 124 -0.89 18.69 -7.74
N PRO A 125 -1.56 19.06 -6.63
CA PRO A 125 -1.11 20.20 -5.83
C PRO A 125 0.25 19.98 -5.16
N MET A 126 0.59 18.72 -4.81
CA MET A 126 1.91 18.37 -4.26
C MET A 126 3.03 18.48 -5.29
N LEU A 127 2.68 18.25 -6.56
CA LEU A 127 3.58 18.32 -7.71
C LEU A 127 3.60 19.72 -8.35
N ALA A 128 3.06 20.74 -7.70
CA ALA A 128 3.14 22.11 -8.18
C ALA A 128 4.60 22.62 -8.12
N ALA A 129 5.07 23.21 -9.21
CA ALA A 129 6.43 23.75 -9.28
C ALA A 129 6.68 24.83 -8.22
N ARG A 130 5.66 25.57 -7.79
CA ARG A 130 5.74 26.48 -6.64
C ARG A 130 4.46 26.37 -5.83
N ALA A 131 4.51 25.60 -4.74
CA ALA A 131 3.39 25.47 -3.83
C ALA A 131 3.29 26.71 -2.92
N SER A 132 2.06 27.14 -2.65
CA SER A 132 1.79 28.15 -1.63
C SER A 132 1.74 27.51 -0.24
N LEU A 133 2.21 28.24 0.77
CA LEU A 133 1.93 27.90 2.17
C LEU A 133 0.42 27.91 2.42
N ALA A 134 -0.01 27.10 3.38
CA ALA A 134 -1.40 27.01 3.79
C ALA A 134 -1.92 28.38 4.27
N SER A 135 -3.23 28.61 4.10
CA SER A 135 -3.86 29.88 4.51
C SER A 135 -3.63 30.24 5.97
N SER A 136 -3.59 29.23 6.86
CA SER A 136 -3.30 29.37 8.29
C SER A 136 -1.89 29.87 8.61
N VAL A 137 -0.96 29.80 7.66
CA VAL A 137 0.46 30.19 7.81
C VAL A 137 0.76 31.52 7.10
N GLN A 138 -0.25 32.21 6.57
CA GLN A 138 -0.05 33.45 5.80
C GLN A 138 0.26 34.69 6.66
N ALA A 139 0.05 34.63 7.97
CA ALA A 139 0.46 35.71 8.88
C ALA A 139 1.97 35.98 8.72
N PRO A 140 2.42 37.26 8.68
CA PRO A 140 3.80 37.60 8.31
C PRO A 140 4.88 36.85 9.11
N THR A 141 4.70 36.76 10.43
CA THR A 141 5.63 36.10 11.36
C THR A 141 5.67 34.58 11.12
N THR A 142 4.52 33.92 11.04
CA THR A 142 4.43 32.46 10.81
C THR A 142 4.96 32.07 9.43
N LYS A 143 4.71 32.91 8.42
CA LYS A 143 5.29 32.75 7.08
C LYS A 143 6.81 32.80 7.10
N GLN A 144 7.40 33.78 7.80
CA GLN A 144 8.86 33.89 7.94
C GLN A 144 9.45 32.68 8.65
N LEU A 145 8.81 32.20 9.72
CA LEU A 145 9.23 30.98 10.43
C LEU A 145 9.19 29.74 9.53
N ALA A 146 8.12 29.56 8.74
CA ALA A 146 8.03 28.46 7.78
C ALA A 146 9.11 28.54 6.70
N LEU A 147 9.42 29.74 6.21
CA LEU A 147 10.50 29.94 5.24
C LEU A 147 11.88 29.68 5.84
N ALA A 148 12.13 30.11 7.08
CA ALA A 148 13.37 29.83 7.80
C ALA A 148 13.54 28.33 8.03
N ALA A 149 12.51 27.65 8.54
CA ALA A 149 12.49 26.20 8.72
C ALA A 149 12.76 25.46 7.40
N ARG A 150 12.18 25.94 6.29
CA ARG A 150 12.43 25.40 4.95
C ARG A 150 13.90 25.51 4.55
N VAL A 151 14.53 26.67 4.77
CA VAL A 151 15.95 26.88 4.46
C VAL A 151 16.82 25.99 5.32
N VAL A 152 16.56 25.92 6.63
CA VAL A 152 17.32 25.07 7.57
C VAL A 152 17.23 23.59 7.18
N LEU A 153 16.02 23.06 7.01
CA LEU A 153 15.84 21.65 6.64
C LEU A 153 16.44 21.35 5.27
N GLY A 154 16.15 22.19 4.26
CA GLY A 154 16.64 21.98 2.90
C GLY A 154 18.17 22.00 2.82
N ALA A 155 18.83 22.95 3.51
CA ALA A 155 20.28 23.03 3.56
C ALA A 155 20.89 21.84 4.29
N TRP A 156 20.30 21.42 5.41
CA TRP A 156 20.78 20.27 6.15
C TRP A 156 20.74 18.99 5.31
N MET A 157 19.59 18.66 4.71
CA MET A 157 19.46 17.45 3.89
C MET A 157 20.38 17.49 2.66
N LEU A 158 20.47 18.64 2.00
CA LEU A 158 21.39 18.82 0.87
C LEU A 158 22.84 18.57 1.29
N LEU A 159 23.26 19.13 2.43
CA LEU A 159 24.63 18.99 2.93
C LEU A 159 24.95 17.55 3.34
N ASN A 160 24.01 16.81 3.92
CA ASN A 160 24.19 15.38 4.21
C ASN A 160 24.42 14.56 2.93
N GLY A 161 23.57 14.75 1.92
CA GLY A 161 23.74 14.08 0.63
C GLY A 161 25.05 14.46 -0.05
N VAL A 162 25.42 15.75 -0.02
CA VAL A 162 26.70 16.24 -0.56
C VAL A 162 27.90 15.65 0.19
N ASN A 163 27.80 15.55 1.53
CA ASN A 163 28.81 14.92 2.38
C ASN A 163 28.98 13.43 2.07
N HIS A 164 27.93 12.72 1.65
CA HIS A 164 28.04 11.29 1.35
C HIS A 164 28.67 11.03 -0.03
N PHE A 165 28.27 11.79 -1.06
CA PHE A 165 28.66 11.48 -2.44
C PHE A 165 29.89 12.22 -2.96
N PHE A 166 30.18 13.42 -2.45
CA PHE A 166 31.20 14.30 -3.06
C PHE A 166 32.32 14.68 -2.10
N PHE A 167 32.05 14.67 -0.79
CA PHE A 167 33.00 15.07 0.23
C PHE A 167 33.02 14.04 1.37
N SER A 168 33.66 14.38 2.48
CA SER A 168 33.64 13.61 3.72
C SER A 168 33.92 14.57 4.87
N PHE A 169 33.12 15.64 4.94
CA PHE A 169 33.20 16.65 6.00
C PHE A 169 33.00 16.03 7.38
N TRP A 170 32.14 15.01 7.49
CA TRP A 170 31.96 14.20 8.69
C TRP A 170 31.77 12.72 8.35
N PRO A 171 32.20 11.81 9.25
CA PRO A 171 32.04 10.38 9.05
C PRO A 171 30.56 9.97 9.13
N THR A 172 30.20 8.95 8.36
CA THR A 172 28.92 8.25 8.52
C THR A 172 28.85 7.64 9.93
N PRO A 173 27.78 7.89 10.69
CA PRO A 173 27.62 7.31 12.02
C PRO A 173 27.60 5.78 11.95
N ALA A 174 28.45 5.10 12.72
CA ALA A 174 28.50 3.64 12.73
C ALA A 174 27.50 2.99 13.72
N GLY A 175 26.94 3.77 14.66
CA GLY A 175 26.13 3.27 15.78
C GLY A 175 26.96 2.89 17.00
N GLN A 176 26.47 3.22 18.19
CA GLN A 176 27.14 2.96 19.48
C GLN A 176 26.57 1.73 20.20
N THR A 177 25.36 1.31 19.85
CA THR A 177 24.71 0.11 20.39
C THR A 177 24.79 -1.03 19.39
N ALA A 178 24.72 -2.28 19.86
CA ALA A 178 24.79 -3.46 18.97
C ALA A 178 23.71 -3.41 17.86
N LEU A 179 22.47 -3.06 18.21
CA LEU A 179 21.35 -3.00 17.26
C LEU A 179 21.49 -1.83 16.26
N SER A 180 21.92 -0.65 16.70
CA SER A 180 22.13 0.49 15.80
C SER A 180 23.29 0.24 14.83
N ALA A 181 24.35 -0.41 15.30
CA ALA A 181 25.50 -0.79 14.49
C ALA A 181 25.17 -1.89 13.49
N GLU A 182 24.43 -2.92 13.91
CA GLU A 182 23.93 -3.98 13.03
C GLU A 182 23.04 -3.40 11.91
N LEU A 183 22.06 -2.58 12.26
CA LEU A 183 21.17 -1.96 11.27
C LEU A 183 21.92 -1.03 10.32
N MET A 184 22.84 -0.21 10.81
CA MET A 184 23.65 0.67 9.96
C MET A 184 24.54 -0.13 9.02
N THR A 185 25.20 -1.18 9.52
CA THR A 185 26.05 -2.06 8.71
C THR A 185 25.25 -2.69 7.57
N ALA A 186 24.06 -3.21 7.87
CA ALA A 186 23.17 -3.76 6.86
C ALA A 186 22.71 -2.70 5.82
N LEU A 187 22.39 -1.47 6.24
CA LEU A 187 22.02 -0.38 5.35
C LEU A 187 23.17 0.04 4.41
N VAL A 188 24.40 0.05 4.91
CA VAL A 188 25.61 0.33 4.13
C VAL A 188 25.89 -0.80 3.14
N ASN A 189 25.95 -2.06 3.62
CA ASN A 189 26.26 -3.22 2.80
C ASN A 189 25.21 -3.47 1.69
N SER A 190 23.94 -3.15 1.98
CA SER A 190 22.84 -3.25 1.01
C SER A 190 22.73 -2.05 0.06
N GLN A 191 23.56 -1.01 0.23
CA GLN A 191 23.49 0.28 -0.48
C GLN A 191 22.16 1.04 -0.29
N LEU A 192 21.31 0.65 0.66
CA LEU A 192 20.10 1.41 0.98
C LEU A 192 20.42 2.75 1.64
N LEU A 193 21.55 2.87 2.33
CA LEU A 193 22.02 4.16 2.81
C LEU A 193 22.27 5.13 1.65
N ASP A 194 22.85 4.66 0.54
CA ASP A 194 23.08 5.49 -0.66
C ASP A 194 21.75 6.02 -1.21
N VAL A 195 20.71 5.19 -1.22
CA VAL A 195 19.36 5.62 -1.64
C VAL A 195 18.81 6.71 -0.71
N CYS A 196 18.95 6.55 0.61
CA CYS A 196 18.54 7.56 1.58
C CYS A 196 19.29 8.88 1.37
N MET A 197 20.61 8.83 1.19
CA MET A 197 21.45 10.02 0.97
C MET A 197 21.13 10.69 -0.37
N LEU A 198 20.77 9.92 -1.41
CA LEU A 198 20.32 10.48 -2.69
C LEU A 198 18.98 11.20 -2.54
N ILE A 199 18.06 10.64 -1.75
CA ILE A 199 16.80 11.32 -1.41
C ILE A 199 17.08 12.62 -0.66
N GLU A 200 17.95 12.62 0.35
CA GLU A 200 18.31 13.85 1.09
C GLU A 200 18.94 14.90 0.17
N LEU A 201 19.86 14.50 -0.72
CA LEU A 201 20.48 15.36 -1.71
C LEU A 201 19.44 16.05 -2.60
N VAL A 202 18.57 15.27 -3.24
CA VAL A 202 17.60 15.76 -4.22
C VAL A 202 16.47 16.52 -3.53
N ALA A 203 15.89 15.97 -2.46
CA ALA A 203 14.81 16.64 -1.73
C ALA A 203 15.30 17.92 -1.07
N GLY A 204 16.51 17.93 -0.50
CA GLY A 204 17.14 19.13 0.06
C GLY A 204 17.28 20.25 -0.96
N ALA A 205 17.80 19.92 -2.15
CA ALA A 205 17.89 20.87 -3.27
C ALA A 205 16.51 21.43 -3.68
N LEU A 206 15.51 20.56 -3.85
CA LEU A 206 14.15 20.96 -4.24
C LEU A 206 13.49 21.88 -3.18
N ILE A 207 13.65 21.55 -1.90
CA ILE A 207 13.15 22.35 -0.77
C ILE A 207 13.79 23.74 -0.76
N LEU A 208 15.11 23.84 -0.96
CA LEU A 208 15.83 25.11 -1.02
C LEU A 208 15.42 25.98 -2.21
N LEU A 209 15.33 25.38 -3.40
CA LEU A 209 14.89 26.06 -4.62
C LEU A 209 13.43 26.49 -4.56
N GLY A 210 12.66 25.96 -3.60
CA GLY A 210 11.23 26.20 -3.49
C GLY A 210 10.44 25.53 -4.60
N VAL A 211 10.95 24.42 -5.16
CA VAL A 211 10.36 23.70 -6.28
C VAL A 211 9.87 22.32 -5.83
N PHE A 212 8.62 21.97 -6.14
CA PHE A 212 7.98 20.71 -5.72
C PHE A 212 8.07 20.43 -4.20
N VAL A 213 8.10 21.49 -3.38
CA VAL A 213 8.35 21.40 -1.92
C VAL A 213 7.46 20.35 -1.22
N PRO A 214 6.12 20.30 -1.43
CA PRO A 214 5.30 19.32 -0.72
C PRO A 214 5.61 17.87 -1.12
N GLY A 215 5.93 17.65 -2.41
CA GLY A 215 6.40 16.36 -2.90
C GLY A 215 7.75 15.96 -2.29
N ALA A 216 8.71 16.88 -2.25
CA ALA A 216 10.03 16.65 -1.66
C ALA A 216 9.93 16.30 -0.16
N LEU A 217 9.13 17.04 0.61
CA LEU A 217 8.88 16.76 2.03
C LEU A 217 8.23 15.38 2.24
N CYS A 218 7.31 14.98 1.34
CA CYS A 218 6.64 13.69 1.41
C CYS A 218 7.63 12.52 1.19
N VAL A 219 8.54 12.63 0.22
CA VAL A 219 9.57 11.61 -0.01
C VAL A 219 10.59 11.59 1.14
N LEU A 220 10.99 12.77 1.62
CA LEU A 220 11.92 12.92 2.74
C LEU A 220 11.36 12.35 4.05
N MET A 221 10.03 12.32 4.23
CA MET A 221 9.39 11.80 5.45
C MET A 221 9.80 10.37 5.77
N ALA A 222 9.95 9.52 4.74
CA ALA A 222 10.44 8.16 4.93
C ALA A 222 11.86 8.15 5.52
N VAL A 223 12.78 8.92 4.94
CA VAL A 223 14.17 9.00 5.38
C VAL A 223 14.29 9.61 6.77
N SER A 224 13.57 10.70 7.06
CA SER A 224 13.58 11.29 8.41
C SER A 224 12.97 10.37 9.48
N THR A 225 12.00 9.53 9.11
CA THR A 225 11.43 8.52 10.02
C THR A 225 12.45 7.42 10.30
N SER A 226 13.13 6.90 9.27
CA SER A 226 14.21 5.92 9.42
C SER A 226 15.38 6.47 10.23
N GLY A 227 15.77 7.73 10.00
CA GLY A 227 16.82 8.41 10.77
C GLY A 227 16.46 8.58 12.24
N LEU A 228 15.22 9.00 12.54
CA LEU A 228 14.72 9.06 13.92
C LEU A 228 14.71 7.67 14.58
N PHE A 229 14.20 6.65 13.87
CA PHE A 229 14.18 5.28 14.38
C PHE A 229 15.58 4.78 14.72
N TRP A 230 16.55 4.97 13.82
CA TRP A 230 17.93 4.62 14.07
C TRP A 230 18.52 5.39 15.26
N ALA A 231 18.23 6.68 15.39
CA ALA A 231 18.68 7.49 16.52
C ALA A 231 18.11 7.02 17.87
N VAL A 232 16.88 6.49 17.89
CA VAL A 232 16.30 5.85 19.09
C VAL A 232 17.07 4.59 19.47
N LEU A 233 17.51 3.79 18.49
CA LEU A 233 18.33 2.59 18.74
C LEU A 233 19.75 2.93 19.21
N ASP A 234 20.32 4.03 18.71
CA ASP A 234 21.69 4.47 19.01
C ASP A 234 21.83 5.04 20.43
N GLN A 235 20.73 5.54 21.01
CA GLN A 235 20.63 6.04 22.39
C GLN A 235 21.61 7.17 22.74
N GLN A 236 22.25 7.82 21.75
CA GLN A 236 23.10 8.98 21.99
C GLN A 236 22.25 10.26 22.04
N PRO A 237 22.40 11.12 23.07
CA PRO A 237 21.59 12.34 23.19
C PRO A 237 21.65 13.25 21.96
N GLN A 238 22.83 13.36 21.33
CA GLN A 238 23.02 14.20 20.16
C GLN A 238 22.35 13.61 18.91
N THR A 239 22.48 12.31 18.65
CA THR A 239 21.84 11.67 17.49
C THR A 239 20.33 11.67 17.65
N LEU A 240 19.82 11.41 18.85
CA LEU A 240 18.40 11.50 19.16
C LEU A 240 17.84 12.91 18.95
N ALA A 241 18.55 13.94 19.43
CA ALA A 241 18.14 15.33 19.22
C ALA A 241 18.10 15.71 17.73
N LEU A 242 19.10 15.29 16.95
CA LEU A 242 19.15 15.54 15.51
C LEU A 242 18.07 14.77 14.75
N GLY A 243 17.88 13.48 15.04
CA GLY A 243 16.82 12.67 14.43
C GLY A 243 15.43 13.23 14.71
N PHE A 244 15.18 13.65 15.95
CA PHE A 244 13.93 14.30 16.32
C PHE A 244 13.75 15.65 15.63
N ALA A 245 14.80 16.47 15.57
CA ALA A 245 14.75 17.77 14.89
C ALA A 245 14.45 17.62 13.39
N ALA A 246 15.11 16.68 12.71
CA ALA A 246 14.87 16.40 11.29
C ALA A 246 13.42 15.95 11.04
N PHE A 247 12.93 14.99 11.82
CA PHE A 247 11.55 14.50 11.73
C PHE A 247 10.52 15.60 12.03
N ALA A 248 10.71 16.35 13.11
CA ALA A 248 9.80 17.40 13.53
C ALA A 248 9.77 18.57 12.54
N LEU A 249 10.92 19.04 12.06
CA LEU A 249 10.99 20.10 11.05
C LEU A 249 10.31 19.67 9.74
N ASN A 250 10.53 18.43 9.30
CA ASN A 250 9.85 17.90 8.11
C ASN A 250 8.33 17.88 8.31
N GLY A 251 7.84 17.32 9.43
CA GLY A 251 6.42 17.27 9.76
C GLY A 251 5.78 18.67 9.87
N LEU A 252 6.43 19.61 10.54
CA LEU A 252 5.96 21.00 10.66
C LEU A 252 5.87 21.68 9.30
N LEU A 253 6.83 21.46 8.41
CA LEU A 253 6.77 21.98 7.05
C LEU A 253 5.66 21.31 6.25
N MET A 254 5.44 20.00 6.36
CA MET A 254 4.29 19.35 5.72
C MET A 254 2.97 19.97 6.20
N LEU A 255 2.82 20.25 7.49
CA LEU A 255 1.66 20.97 8.02
C LEU A 255 1.57 22.40 7.48
N ALA A 256 2.70 23.10 7.29
CA ALA A 256 2.73 24.41 6.69
C ALA A 256 2.30 24.42 5.21
N TYR A 257 2.36 23.27 4.53
CA TYR A 257 1.85 23.05 3.17
C TYR A 257 0.58 22.19 3.14
N LEU A 258 -0.18 22.07 4.24
CA LEU A 258 -1.34 21.16 4.37
C LEU A 258 -2.34 21.26 3.22
N ASP A 259 -2.57 22.46 2.69
CA ASP A 259 -3.48 22.70 1.56
C ASP A 259 -3.07 21.93 0.29
N SER A 260 -1.76 21.70 0.10
CA SER A 260 -1.22 20.92 -1.02
C SER A 260 -1.51 19.41 -0.89
N TYR A 261 -1.78 18.92 0.32
CA TYR A 261 -2.07 17.51 0.58
C TYR A 261 -3.58 17.20 0.59
N ARG A 262 -4.46 18.21 0.47
CA ARG A 262 -5.93 18.02 0.51
C ARG A 262 -6.43 16.94 -0.43
N GLY A 263 -5.87 16.86 -1.64
CA GLY A 263 -6.21 15.82 -2.61
C GLY A 263 -5.86 14.43 -2.10
N ALA A 264 -4.66 14.27 -1.51
CA ALA A 264 -4.22 13.00 -0.96
C ALA A 264 -5.02 12.55 0.28
N LEU A 265 -5.52 13.53 1.05
CA LEU A 265 -6.36 13.34 2.23
C LEU A 265 -7.84 13.09 1.91
N GLN A 266 -8.22 13.01 0.63
CA GLN A 266 -9.60 12.66 0.28
C GLN A 266 -9.87 11.20 0.64
N ARG A 267 -11.01 10.95 1.31
CA ARG A 267 -11.39 9.59 1.73
C ARG A 267 -11.62 8.67 0.54
N ALA A 268 -12.38 9.13 -0.46
CA ALA A 268 -12.85 8.33 -1.60
C ALA A 268 -12.66 9.06 -2.95
N PRO A 269 -11.42 9.41 -3.34
CA PRO A 269 -11.17 10.09 -4.61
C PRO A 269 -11.43 9.16 -5.78
N LEU A 270 -11.85 9.73 -6.91
CA LEU A 270 -11.98 9.00 -8.17
C LEU A 270 -10.59 8.76 -8.78
N THR A 271 -10.42 7.59 -9.39
CA THR A 271 -9.25 7.24 -10.17
C THR A 271 -9.41 7.62 -11.64
N LEU A 272 -8.31 7.61 -12.41
CA LEU A 272 -8.34 7.80 -13.85
C LEU A 272 -9.34 6.85 -14.54
N GLY A 273 -10.27 7.42 -15.29
CA GLY A 273 -11.32 6.69 -16.01
C GLY A 273 -12.58 6.43 -15.20
N GLU A 274 -12.64 6.82 -13.92
CA GLU A 274 -13.89 6.93 -13.17
C GLU A 274 -14.44 8.35 -13.34
N SER A 275 -15.69 8.47 -13.80
CA SER A 275 -16.34 9.75 -14.07
C SER A 275 -17.48 10.08 -13.09
N ASP A 276 -17.99 9.07 -12.39
CA ASP A 276 -19.12 9.18 -11.47
C ASP A 276 -18.90 8.26 -10.28
N GLN A 277 -19.24 8.76 -9.10
CA GLN A 277 -19.26 8.00 -7.86
C GLN A 277 -20.11 6.74 -7.98
N ARG A 278 -21.26 6.78 -8.69
CA ARG A 278 -22.17 5.62 -8.82
C ARG A 278 -21.56 4.40 -9.51
N THR A 279 -20.52 4.60 -10.33
CA THR A 279 -19.83 3.52 -11.05
C THR A 279 -18.34 3.43 -10.68
N SER A 280 -17.99 4.00 -9.53
CA SER A 280 -16.65 3.96 -8.93
C SER A 280 -16.38 2.61 -8.24
N PHE A 281 -15.11 2.34 -7.98
CA PHE A 281 -14.67 1.20 -7.19
C PHE A 281 -15.38 1.15 -5.83
N ASN A 282 -15.43 2.29 -5.12
CA ASN A 282 -15.97 2.33 -3.77
C ASN A 282 -17.46 1.98 -3.75
N THR A 283 -18.23 2.46 -4.72
CA THR A 283 -19.63 2.08 -4.83
C THR A 283 -19.81 0.60 -5.18
N LEU A 284 -19.01 0.05 -6.09
CA LEU A 284 -19.22 -1.33 -6.57
C LEU A 284 -18.63 -2.42 -5.67
N PHE A 285 -17.61 -2.10 -4.88
CA PHE A 285 -16.83 -3.10 -4.12
C PHE A 285 -16.72 -2.82 -2.63
N VAL A 286 -17.12 -1.63 -2.16
CA VAL A 286 -17.07 -1.27 -0.73
C VAL A 286 -18.45 -1.03 -0.15
N GLN A 287 -19.39 -0.47 -0.93
CA GLN A 287 -20.72 -0.13 -0.43
C GLN A 287 -21.76 -1.19 -0.86
N PRO A 288 -22.26 -2.04 0.06
CA PRO A 288 -23.26 -3.06 -0.29
C PRO A 288 -24.65 -2.48 -0.59
N GLY A 289 -24.94 -1.27 -0.12
CA GLY A 289 -26.23 -0.61 -0.34
C GLY A 289 -26.39 -0.06 -1.75
N GLY A 290 -27.60 -0.12 -2.30
CA GLY A 290 -27.88 0.31 -3.67
C GLY A 290 -27.89 -0.84 -4.68
N ARG A 291 -27.95 -0.47 -5.96
CA ARG A 291 -28.18 -1.38 -7.08
C ARG A 291 -27.05 -1.26 -8.12
N THR A 292 -26.80 -2.32 -8.86
CA THR A 292 -25.85 -2.33 -9.99
C THR A 292 -26.49 -2.97 -11.21
N ALA A 293 -26.62 -2.18 -12.29
CA ALA A 293 -27.09 -2.67 -13.58
C ALA A 293 -26.19 -3.79 -14.12
N ARG A 294 -26.79 -4.68 -14.92
CA ARG A 294 -26.13 -5.89 -15.44
C ARG A 294 -24.82 -5.60 -16.17
N ALA A 295 -24.80 -4.57 -17.02
CA ALA A 295 -23.60 -4.20 -17.78
C ALA A 295 -22.44 -3.79 -16.86
N HIS A 296 -22.72 -2.98 -15.83
CA HIS A 296 -21.72 -2.57 -14.85
C HIS A 296 -21.26 -3.72 -13.96
N PHE A 297 -22.17 -4.63 -13.59
CA PHE A 297 -21.83 -5.83 -12.84
C PHE A 297 -20.84 -6.71 -13.60
N LEU A 298 -21.14 -7.05 -14.87
CA LEU A 298 -20.27 -7.89 -15.69
C LEU A 298 -18.89 -7.25 -15.89
N ALA A 299 -18.86 -5.95 -16.20
CA ALA A 299 -17.60 -5.24 -16.42
C ALA A 299 -16.75 -5.15 -15.13
N ALA A 300 -17.40 -5.02 -13.96
CA ALA A 300 -16.73 -5.01 -12.66
C ALA A 300 -16.29 -6.41 -12.20
N LEU A 301 -17.05 -7.45 -12.55
CA LEU A 301 -16.74 -8.83 -12.22
C LEU A 301 -15.45 -9.31 -12.89
N LEU A 302 -15.20 -8.90 -14.13
CA LEU A 302 -14.03 -9.34 -14.90
C LEU A 302 -12.67 -9.11 -14.19
N PRO A 303 -12.30 -7.87 -13.78
CA PRO A 303 -11.03 -7.65 -13.09
C PRO A 303 -10.95 -8.40 -11.76
N LEU A 304 -12.06 -8.50 -11.01
CA LEU A 304 -12.09 -9.23 -9.74
C LEU A 304 -11.89 -10.75 -9.96
N ALA A 305 -12.65 -11.34 -10.89
CA ALA A 305 -12.56 -12.75 -11.22
C ALA A 305 -11.17 -13.13 -11.74
N TRP A 306 -10.53 -12.25 -12.52
CA TRP A 306 -9.17 -12.46 -12.99
C TRP A 306 -8.16 -12.55 -11.84
N VAL A 307 -8.24 -11.64 -10.87
CA VAL A 307 -7.33 -11.66 -9.71
C VAL A 307 -7.60 -12.87 -8.83
N VAL A 308 -8.87 -13.21 -8.56
CA VAL A 308 -9.26 -14.42 -7.83
C VAL A 308 -8.71 -15.67 -8.53
N PHE A 309 -8.89 -15.79 -9.84
CA PHE A 309 -8.35 -16.88 -10.64
C PHE A 309 -6.82 -16.96 -10.54
N TRP A 310 -6.12 -15.83 -10.63
CA TRP A 310 -4.67 -15.80 -10.51
C TRP A 310 -4.20 -16.32 -9.14
N TYR A 311 -4.79 -15.84 -8.04
CA TYR A 311 -4.44 -16.29 -6.70
C TYR A 311 -4.78 -17.77 -6.50
N ALA A 312 -5.96 -18.22 -6.96
CA ALA A 312 -6.34 -19.64 -6.86
C ALA A 312 -5.39 -20.58 -7.63
N ASN A 313 -4.85 -20.14 -8.78
CA ASN A 313 -3.96 -20.97 -9.62
C ASN A 313 -2.47 -20.89 -9.25
N LYS A 314 -2.05 -19.97 -8.39
CA LYS A 314 -0.65 -19.94 -7.93
C LYS A 314 -0.28 -21.12 -7.02
N GLY A 315 -1.26 -21.95 -6.69
CA GLY A 315 -1.09 -23.28 -6.10
C GLY A 315 -0.66 -23.25 -4.62
N PRO A 316 -0.75 -24.40 -3.94
CA PRO A 316 -0.40 -24.54 -2.52
C PRO A 316 1.11 -24.31 -2.22
N ALA A 317 1.98 -24.27 -3.23
CA ALA A 317 3.41 -23.98 -3.05
C ALA A 317 3.67 -22.54 -2.57
N ALA A 318 2.72 -21.63 -2.77
CA ALA A 318 2.73 -20.29 -2.22
C ALA A 318 1.64 -20.20 -1.15
N ASN A 319 1.95 -20.55 0.11
CA ASN A 319 1.00 -20.57 1.23
C ASN A 319 0.23 -19.24 1.44
N TYR A 320 0.64 -18.13 0.81
CA TYR A 320 -0.07 -16.84 0.83
C TYR A 320 -1.27 -16.75 -0.13
N ALA A 321 -1.39 -17.67 -1.09
CA ALA A 321 -2.33 -17.54 -2.20
C ALA A 321 -3.82 -17.61 -1.77
N CYS A 322 -4.14 -18.53 -0.85
CA CYS A 322 -5.49 -18.67 -0.27
C CYS A 322 -5.90 -17.43 0.52
N TRP A 323 -4.97 -16.79 1.22
CA TRP A 323 -5.21 -15.55 1.95
C TRP A 323 -5.51 -14.38 1.02
N GLY A 324 -4.90 -14.34 -0.17
CA GLY A 324 -5.25 -13.38 -1.21
C GLY A 324 -6.70 -13.54 -1.69
N VAL A 325 -7.16 -14.79 -1.91
CA VAL A 325 -8.57 -15.08 -2.25
C VAL A 325 -9.50 -14.64 -1.12
N LEU A 326 -9.14 -14.93 0.14
CA LEU A 326 -9.92 -14.51 1.31
C LEU A 326 -10.07 -12.98 1.40
N CYS A 327 -9.01 -12.22 1.10
CA CYS A 327 -9.07 -10.75 1.06
C CYS A 327 -10.05 -10.25 0.00
N LEU A 328 -10.20 -10.97 -1.11
CA LEU A 328 -11.10 -10.62 -2.22
C LEU A 328 -12.55 -11.11 -2.02
N LEU A 329 -12.82 -11.86 -0.94
CA LEU A 329 -14.17 -12.33 -0.63
C LEU A 329 -15.12 -11.16 -0.37
N TYR A 330 -14.68 -10.15 0.40
CA TYR A 330 -15.51 -8.99 0.69
C TYR A 330 -15.95 -8.21 -0.58
N PRO A 331 -15.05 -7.74 -1.46
CA PRO A 331 -15.47 -7.04 -2.67
C PRO A 331 -16.30 -7.92 -3.61
N ALA A 332 -16.06 -9.24 -3.63
CA ALA A 332 -16.91 -10.18 -4.37
C ALA A 332 -18.33 -10.20 -3.82
N VAL A 333 -18.50 -10.33 -2.51
CA VAL A 333 -19.81 -10.32 -1.86
C VAL A 333 -20.53 -9.00 -2.11
N VAL A 334 -19.85 -7.86 -1.92
CA VAL A 334 -20.44 -6.53 -2.16
C VAL A 334 -20.96 -6.41 -3.60
N LEU A 335 -20.15 -6.78 -4.59
CA LEU A 335 -20.55 -6.70 -6.00
C LEU A 335 -21.79 -7.55 -6.30
N HIS A 336 -21.85 -8.78 -5.78
CA HIS A 336 -22.99 -9.67 -5.97
C HIS A 336 -24.23 -9.21 -5.21
N VAL A 337 -24.09 -8.72 -3.97
CA VAL A 337 -25.20 -8.17 -3.18
C VAL A 337 -25.88 -7.03 -3.94
N ARG A 338 -25.10 -6.09 -4.48
CA ARG A 338 -25.66 -4.99 -5.29
C ARG A 338 -26.37 -5.46 -6.56
N ARG A 339 -25.86 -6.54 -7.19
CA ARG A 339 -26.52 -7.16 -8.34
C ARG A 339 -27.84 -7.82 -7.95
N LEU A 340 -27.86 -8.55 -6.84
CA LEU A 340 -29.07 -9.16 -6.28
C LEU A 340 -30.12 -8.09 -5.94
N HIS A 341 -29.71 -6.97 -5.34
CA HIS A 341 -30.58 -5.82 -5.08
C HIS A 341 -31.21 -5.27 -6.36
N ASP A 342 -30.46 -5.20 -7.46
CA ASP A 342 -31.02 -4.78 -8.76
C ASP A 342 -32.08 -5.76 -9.30
N MET A 343 -31.98 -7.04 -8.94
CA MET A 343 -32.95 -8.09 -9.26
C MET A 343 -34.10 -8.19 -8.24
N GLY A 344 -34.17 -7.27 -7.26
CA GLY A 344 -35.16 -7.30 -6.19
C GLY A 344 -34.97 -8.47 -5.20
N ARG A 345 -33.74 -8.98 -5.07
CA ARG A 345 -33.39 -10.10 -4.17
C ARG A 345 -32.55 -9.61 -3.00
N SER A 346 -32.66 -10.32 -1.88
CA SER A 346 -31.89 -10.03 -0.67
C SER A 346 -30.41 -10.39 -0.84
N GLY A 347 -29.51 -9.53 -0.37
CA GLY A 347 -28.08 -9.80 -0.30
C GLY A 347 -27.71 -10.99 0.61
N TRP A 348 -28.58 -11.37 1.55
CA TRP A 348 -28.40 -12.54 2.43
C TRP A 348 -28.23 -13.86 1.68
N LEU A 349 -28.65 -13.93 0.41
CA LEU A 349 -28.40 -15.09 -0.45
C LEU A 349 -26.90 -15.37 -0.66
N MET A 350 -26.02 -14.40 -0.42
CA MET A 350 -24.56 -14.58 -0.50
C MET A 350 -23.95 -15.25 0.75
N LEU A 351 -24.71 -15.40 1.84
CA LEU A 351 -24.19 -15.97 3.09
C LEU A 351 -23.66 -17.41 2.91
N PRO A 352 -24.39 -18.35 2.26
CA PRO A 352 -23.88 -19.70 2.03
C PRO A 352 -22.57 -19.71 1.23
N ALA A 353 -22.48 -18.93 0.15
CA ALA A 353 -21.27 -18.82 -0.67
C ALA A 353 -20.07 -18.31 0.14
N THR A 354 -20.33 -17.33 1.00
CA THR A 354 -19.32 -16.72 1.88
C THR A 354 -18.80 -17.73 2.90
N VAL A 355 -19.71 -18.42 3.61
CA VAL A 355 -19.35 -19.43 4.62
C VAL A 355 -18.57 -20.57 3.98
N LEU A 356 -19.03 -21.11 2.84
CA LEU A 356 -18.34 -22.16 2.11
C LEU A 356 -16.92 -21.74 1.71
N THR A 357 -16.74 -20.49 1.28
CA THR A 357 -15.42 -19.97 0.90
C THR A 357 -14.49 -19.85 2.10
N VAL A 358 -14.97 -19.34 3.24
CA VAL A 358 -14.16 -19.27 4.46
C VAL A 358 -13.72 -20.66 4.91
N VAL A 359 -14.64 -21.63 4.94
CA VAL A 359 -14.32 -23.03 5.28
C VAL A 359 -13.30 -23.62 4.29
N ALA A 360 -13.52 -23.43 2.99
CA ALA A 360 -12.58 -23.85 1.95
C ALA A 360 -11.18 -23.24 2.13
N MET A 361 -11.09 -21.95 2.50
CA MET A 361 -9.81 -21.31 2.77
C MET A 361 -9.12 -21.88 4.01
N LEU A 362 -9.87 -22.18 5.08
CA LEU A 362 -9.31 -22.79 6.28
C LEU A 362 -8.78 -24.21 6.00
N ILE A 363 -9.46 -24.97 5.14
CA ILE A 363 -8.99 -26.27 4.63
C ILE A 363 -7.71 -26.10 3.82
N TRP A 364 -7.71 -25.20 2.83
CA TRP A 364 -6.54 -24.94 1.99
C TRP A 364 -5.33 -24.43 2.77
N ALA A 365 -5.56 -23.67 3.83
CA ALA A 365 -4.50 -23.21 4.73
C ALA A 365 -4.05 -24.28 5.74
N GLY A 366 -4.59 -25.50 5.67
CA GLY A 366 -4.25 -26.61 6.58
C GLY A 366 -4.68 -26.37 8.03
N ARG A 367 -5.64 -25.47 8.27
CA ARG A 367 -6.10 -25.08 9.62
C ARG A 367 -7.21 -25.97 10.14
N ILE A 368 -7.99 -26.57 9.24
CA ILE A 368 -9.01 -27.57 9.56
C ILE A 368 -8.93 -28.69 8.52
N SER A 369 -9.41 -29.88 8.88
CA SER A 369 -9.68 -30.97 7.96
C SER A 369 -11.05 -31.54 8.29
N LEU A 370 -11.85 -31.79 7.26
CA LEU A 370 -13.15 -32.44 7.33
C LEU A 370 -13.09 -33.85 6.70
N GLY A 371 -11.88 -34.35 6.44
CA GLY A 371 -11.61 -35.61 5.76
C GLY A 371 -11.31 -35.39 4.28
N ALA A 372 -10.42 -36.22 3.72
CA ALA A 372 -9.83 -36.03 2.39
C ALA A 372 -10.86 -35.77 1.26
N GLN A 373 -12.03 -36.41 1.32
CA GLN A 373 -13.10 -36.19 0.33
C GLN A 373 -13.71 -34.77 0.43
N LEU A 374 -14.01 -34.31 1.64
CA LEU A 374 -14.57 -32.97 1.85
C LEU A 374 -13.52 -31.88 1.67
N ASP A 375 -12.27 -32.15 2.06
CA ASP A 375 -11.16 -31.21 1.88
C ASP A 375 -10.91 -30.92 0.39
N ALA A 376 -11.08 -31.92 -0.47
CA ALA A 376 -11.03 -31.76 -1.91
C ALA A 376 -12.31 -31.13 -2.51
N ALA A 377 -13.48 -31.50 -2.00
CA ALA A 377 -14.77 -31.10 -2.59
C ALA A 377 -15.20 -29.67 -2.21
N LEU A 378 -15.06 -29.26 -0.95
CA LEU A 378 -15.59 -27.98 -0.45
C LEU A 378 -15.05 -26.75 -1.19
N PRO A 379 -13.74 -26.65 -1.50
CA PRO A 379 -13.24 -25.54 -2.29
C PRO A 379 -13.81 -25.49 -3.72
N LEU A 380 -14.01 -26.64 -4.36
CA LEU A 380 -14.66 -26.72 -5.66
C LEU A 380 -16.13 -26.29 -5.57
N VAL A 381 -16.85 -26.73 -4.54
CA VAL A 381 -18.25 -26.34 -4.30
C VAL A 381 -18.34 -24.83 -4.05
N ALA A 382 -17.46 -24.25 -3.23
CA ALA A 382 -17.42 -22.81 -2.98
C ALA A 382 -17.23 -22.02 -4.28
N LEU A 383 -16.30 -22.45 -5.14
CA LEU A 383 -16.07 -21.85 -6.46
C LEU A 383 -17.31 -21.98 -7.37
N LEU A 384 -17.92 -23.16 -7.45
CA LEU A 384 -19.11 -23.41 -8.27
C LEU A 384 -20.30 -22.56 -7.83
N VAL A 385 -20.49 -22.36 -6.52
CA VAL A 385 -21.56 -21.49 -5.99
C VAL A 385 -21.33 -20.04 -6.41
N PHE A 386 -20.10 -19.52 -6.31
CA PHE A 386 -19.79 -18.17 -6.79
C PHE A 386 -19.97 -18.03 -8.30
N LEU A 387 -19.56 -19.05 -9.09
CA LEU A 387 -19.80 -19.08 -10.52
C LEU A 387 -21.29 -19.09 -10.86
N ALA A 388 -22.12 -19.83 -10.11
CA ALA A 388 -23.56 -19.84 -10.29
C ALA A 388 -24.18 -18.46 -10.01
N PHE A 389 -23.76 -17.76 -8.95
CA PHE A 389 -24.18 -16.39 -8.67
C PHE A 389 -23.71 -15.40 -9.75
N ALA A 390 -22.48 -15.55 -10.24
CA ALA A 390 -21.95 -14.74 -11.33
C ALA A 390 -22.77 -14.92 -12.63
N LEU A 391 -23.05 -16.17 -13.01
CA LEU A 391 -23.88 -16.50 -14.17
C LEU A 391 -25.32 -15.99 -14.00
N TRP A 392 -25.93 -16.22 -12.83
CA TRP A 392 -27.28 -15.74 -12.55
C TRP A 392 -27.36 -14.21 -12.62
N GLY A 393 -26.42 -13.51 -11.98
CA GLY A 393 -26.30 -12.06 -12.04
C GLY A 393 -26.06 -11.53 -13.46
N GLY A 394 -25.29 -12.27 -14.27
CA GLY A 394 -25.00 -11.95 -15.66
C GLY A 394 -26.15 -12.19 -16.64
N LEU A 395 -27.06 -13.11 -16.34
CA LEU A 395 -28.17 -13.49 -17.23
C LEU A 395 -29.50 -12.85 -16.84
N ALA A 396 -29.81 -12.78 -15.55
CA ALA A 396 -31.10 -12.27 -15.07
C ALA A 396 -31.27 -10.77 -15.33
N ARG A 397 -32.51 -10.35 -15.60
CA ARG A 397 -32.87 -8.94 -15.77
C ARG A 397 -33.02 -8.26 -14.40
N GLY A 398 -32.61 -6.99 -14.33
CA GLY A 398 -32.92 -6.12 -13.20
C GLY A 398 -34.36 -5.62 -13.24
N GLN A 399 -34.84 -5.03 -12.15
CA GLN A 399 -36.14 -4.35 -12.10
C GLN A 399 -36.04 -2.97 -12.76
N SER A 400 -36.97 -2.63 -13.66
CA SER A 400 -36.99 -1.32 -14.34
C SER A 400 -37.46 -0.17 -13.44
N GLU A 401 -38.17 -0.49 -12.37
CA GLU A 401 -38.73 0.47 -11.42
C GLU A 401 -37.87 0.59 -10.17
N ALA A 402 -38.17 1.57 -9.32
CA ALA A 402 -37.58 1.64 -7.99
C ALA A 402 -37.96 0.40 -7.18
N ASN A 403 -37.08 -0.02 -6.28
CA ASN A 403 -37.35 -1.10 -5.34
C ASN A 403 -36.83 -0.75 -3.94
N THR A 404 -36.97 -1.66 -2.99
CA THR A 404 -36.55 -1.47 -1.58
C THR A 404 -35.07 -1.13 -1.41
N PHE A 405 -34.24 -1.37 -2.43
CA PHE A 405 -32.80 -1.13 -2.39
C PHE A 405 -32.37 0.13 -3.14
N GLY A 406 -33.30 0.88 -3.74
CA GLY A 406 -33.03 2.20 -4.32
C GLY A 406 -33.72 2.47 -5.66
N PRO A 407 -33.44 3.66 -6.24
CA PRO A 407 -34.02 4.09 -7.51
C PRO A 407 -33.62 3.16 -8.67
N PRO A 408 -34.35 3.21 -9.80
CA PRO A 408 -33.98 2.44 -10.99
C PRO A 408 -32.59 2.80 -11.48
N VAL A 409 -31.86 1.79 -11.97
CA VAL A 409 -30.55 1.97 -12.60
C VAL A 409 -30.76 1.99 -14.11
N ALA A 410 -30.12 2.92 -14.81
CA ALA A 410 -30.12 2.90 -16.26
C ALA A 410 -29.60 1.55 -16.78
N ALA A 411 -30.28 1.00 -17.79
CA ALA A 411 -30.06 -0.36 -18.30
C ALA A 411 -28.66 -0.58 -18.88
#